data_AF-A0A4E0S414-F1
#
_entry.id   AF-A0A4E0S414-F1
#
_cell.length_a   1.000
_cell.length_b   1.000
_cell.length_c   1.000
_cell.angle_alpha   90.00
_cell.angle_beta   90.00
_cell.angle_gamma   90.00
#
_symmetry.space_group_name_H-M   'P 1'
#
loop_
_entity.id
_entity.type
_entity.pdbx_description
1 polymer ?
#
loop_
_entity_poly.entity_id
_entity_poly.type
_entity_poly.pdbx_seq_one_letter_code
_entity_poly.pdbx_strand_id
1 'polypeptide(L)'
;MKFLFFLLFTLILENKWNPQALDCPPNFDNLASDVCLIIQEETYNFCAANNAGHQVGLNHNLRVNLIGMNVTKIISQLKKSGSIYTSLNKLLRPDEGNRAGWRVGVPGQANFTTQGNEMDLWYDNQPEDKREVVTAAIEGKLYDVPI
;
A
#
# COMPACT_ATOMS: atom_id res chain seq x y z
N MET A 1 -34.21 6.72 36.58
CA MET A 1 -33.41 5.89 35.66
C MET A 1 -33.70 6.06 34.16
N LYS A 2 -34.65 6.91 33.72
CA LYS A 2 -34.88 7.18 32.28
C LYS A 2 -34.06 8.34 31.70
N PHE A 3 -33.61 9.27 32.54
CA PHE A 3 -32.86 10.47 32.11
C PHE A 3 -31.40 10.20 31.72
N LEU A 4 -30.72 9.23 32.37
CA LEU A 4 -29.32 8.90 32.02
C LEU A 4 -29.19 8.25 30.64
N PHE A 5 -30.21 7.52 30.18
CA PHE A 5 -30.16 6.81 28.89
C PHE A 5 -30.23 7.78 27.70
N PHE A 6 -30.92 8.91 27.87
CA PHE A 6 -31.01 9.95 26.83
C PHE A 6 -29.68 10.71 26.64
N LEU A 7 -28.93 10.95 27.72
CA LEU A 7 -27.62 11.61 27.67
C LEU A 7 -26.55 10.75 26.99
N LEU A 8 -26.59 9.44 27.16
CA LEU A 8 -25.70 8.51 26.43
C LEU A 8 -26.02 8.48 24.94
N PHE A 9 -27.30 8.56 24.56
CA PHE A 9 -27.69 8.52 23.15
C PHE A 9 -27.29 9.80 22.38
N THR A 10 -27.32 10.96 23.02
CA THR A 10 -26.85 12.23 22.41
C THR A 10 -25.34 12.27 22.23
N LEU A 11 -24.56 11.68 23.15
CA LEU A 11 -23.09 11.57 23.00
C LEU A 11 -22.68 10.61 21.88
N ILE A 12 -23.53 9.64 21.52
CA ILE A 12 -23.24 8.68 20.43
C ILE A 12 -23.62 9.28 19.05
N LEU A 13 -24.60 10.19 18.98
CA LEU A 13 -25.09 10.79 17.73
C LEU A 13 -24.29 12.00 17.24
N GLU A 14 -23.47 12.63 18.09
CA GLU A 14 -22.57 13.72 17.68
C GLU A 14 -21.20 13.24 17.20
N ASN A 15 -20.96 11.93 17.15
CA ASN A 15 -19.96 11.36 16.25
C ASN A 15 -20.49 11.40 14.81
N LYS A 16 -20.81 12.62 14.34
CA LYS A 16 -20.64 12.94 12.94
C LYS A 16 -19.17 12.61 12.67
N TRP A 17 -18.93 11.46 12.08
CA TRP A 17 -17.70 11.18 11.36
C TRP A 17 -17.60 12.30 10.32
N ASN A 18 -17.04 13.42 10.73
CA ASN A 18 -16.49 14.39 9.83
C ASN A 18 -15.45 13.56 9.07
N PRO A 19 -15.59 13.31 7.76
CA PRO A 19 -14.44 12.90 6.99
C PRO A 19 -13.52 14.11 6.98
N GLN A 20 -12.84 14.33 8.12
CA GLN A 20 -11.72 15.22 8.21
C GLN A 20 -10.86 14.81 7.04
N ALA A 21 -10.54 15.77 6.17
CA ALA A 21 -9.42 15.59 5.27
C ALA A 21 -8.30 15.06 6.16
N LEU A 22 -7.94 13.79 5.95
CA LEU A 22 -6.95 13.12 6.77
C LEU A 22 -5.64 13.77 6.35
N ASP A 23 -5.31 14.90 6.98
CA ASP A 23 -4.00 15.48 6.84
C ASP A 23 -3.02 14.38 7.18
N CYS A 24 -2.07 14.17 6.28
CA CYS A 24 -1.14 13.09 6.46
C CYS A 24 -0.36 13.30 7.76
N PRO A 25 -0.02 12.22 8.48
CA PRO A 25 0.80 12.33 9.67
C PRO A 25 2.08 13.12 9.38
N PRO A 26 2.70 13.76 10.38
CA PRO A 26 3.96 14.46 10.18
C PRO A 26 4.99 13.58 9.46
N ASN A 27 5.67 14.15 8.46
CA ASN A 27 6.65 13.48 7.59
C ASN A 27 6.08 12.48 6.56
N PHE A 28 4.75 12.50 6.33
CA PHE A 28 4.12 11.78 5.23
C PHE A 28 3.61 12.77 4.18
N ASP A 29 3.84 12.46 2.92
CA ASP A 29 3.33 13.19 1.78
C ASP A 29 1.91 12.72 1.43
N ASN A 30 1.03 13.66 1.14
CA ASN A 30 -0.29 13.39 0.57
C ASN A 30 -0.15 13.30 -0.96
N LEU A 31 -0.07 12.09 -1.48
CA LEU A 31 0.07 11.86 -2.93
C LEU A 31 -1.30 11.77 -3.63
N ALA A 32 -2.30 11.19 -2.98
CA ALA A 32 -3.67 11.14 -3.49
C ALA A 32 -4.64 11.34 -2.34
N SER A 33 -5.85 11.85 -2.62
CA SER A 33 -6.89 12.03 -1.61
C SER A 33 -7.19 10.69 -0.92
N ASP A 34 -6.68 10.50 0.30
CA ASP A 34 -6.70 9.27 1.14
C ASP A 34 -5.42 8.41 1.20
N VAL A 35 -4.34 8.78 0.51
CA VAL A 35 -3.06 8.04 0.52
C VAL A 35 -1.93 8.90 1.06
N CYS A 36 -1.47 8.55 2.24
CA CYS A 36 -0.27 9.10 2.86
C CYS A 36 0.93 8.18 2.61
N LEU A 37 2.01 8.74 2.09
CA LEU A 37 3.20 8.00 1.73
C LEU A 37 4.44 8.59 2.43
N ILE A 38 5.36 7.73 2.79
CA ILE A 38 6.71 8.10 3.23
C ILE A 38 7.68 7.28 2.40
N ILE A 39 8.71 7.93 1.86
CA ILE A 39 9.80 7.25 1.16
C ILE A 39 10.88 6.94 2.20
N GLN A 40 11.37 5.71 2.19
CA GLN A 40 12.53 5.28 2.97
C GLN A 40 13.63 4.92 1.99
N GLU A 41 14.75 5.63 2.08
CA GLU A 41 15.92 5.37 1.25
C GLU A 41 16.69 4.13 1.74
N GLU A 42 17.62 3.64 0.92
CA GLU A 42 18.57 2.57 1.28
C GLU A 42 17.97 1.19 1.61
N THR A 43 16.73 0.92 1.19
CA THR A 43 16.16 -0.42 1.28
C THR A 43 16.71 -1.30 0.15
N TYR A 44 17.66 -2.18 0.48
CA TYR A 44 18.38 -2.99 -0.49
C TYR A 44 17.62 -4.22 -1.01
N ASN A 45 16.53 -4.62 -0.34
CA ASN A 45 15.69 -5.76 -0.76
C ASN A 45 14.26 -5.64 -0.20
N PHE A 46 13.36 -6.51 -0.64
CA PHE A 46 11.94 -6.47 -0.28
C PHE A 46 11.71 -6.65 1.23
N CYS A 47 12.47 -7.53 1.87
CA CYS A 47 12.37 -7.76 3.31
C CYS A 47 12.81 -6.53 4.12
N ALA A 48 13.89 -5.89 3.71
CA ALA A 48 14.38 -4.65 4.31
C ALA A 48 13.35 -3.53 4.14
N ALA A 49 12.71 -3.42 2.98
CA ALA A 49 11.64 -2.44 2.74
C ALA A 49 10.43 -2.66 3.66
N ASN A 50 9.99 -3.91 3.84
CA ASN A 50 8.92 -4.23 4.78
C ASN A 50 9.31 -3.90 6.23
N ASN A 51 10.54 -4.24 6.65
CA ASN A 51 11.01 -3.92 7.99
C ASN A 51 11.12 -2.40 8.22
N ALA A 52 11.61 -1.64 7.24
CA ALA A 52 11.66 -0.18 7.32
C ALA A 52 10.25 0.42 7.53
N GLY A 53 9.28 -0.02 6.72
CA GLY A 53 7.87 0.36 6.93
C GLY A 53 7.36 -0.01 8.32
N HIS A 54 7.69 -1.20 8.83
CA HIS A 54 7.33 -1.61 10.18
C HIS A 54 7.92 -0.70 11.26
N GLN A 55 9.22 -0.37 11.17
CA GLN A 55 9.90 0.52 12.13
C GLN A 55 9.32 1.93 12.11
N VAL A 56 9.04 2.49 10.92
CA VAL A 56 8.33 3.77 10.81
C VAL A 56 6.96 3.69 11.50
N GLY A 57 6.22 2.61 11.26
CA GLY A 57 4.93 2.39 11.92
C GLY A 57 5.04 2.41 13.45
N LEU A 58 6.01 1.68 14.01
CA LEU A 58 6.25 1.67 15.46
C LEU A 58 6.60 3.06 16.00
N ASN A 59 7.49 3.79 15.33
CA ASN A 59 7.95 5.11 15.76
C ASN A 59 6.83 6.16 15.77
N HIS A 60 5.83 6.02 14.89
CA HIS A 60 4.72 6.95 14.75
C HIS A 60 3.42 6.46 15.40
N ASN A 61 3.42 5.26 16.01
CA ASN A 61 2.21 4.58 16.49
C ASN A 61 1.14 4.44 15.38
N LEU A 62 1.60 4.07 14.19
CA LEU A 62 0.79 3.89 12.98
C LEU A 62 1.00 2.48 12.40
N ARG A 63 0.04 2.03 11.59
CA ARG A 63 0.23 0.85 10.74
C ARG A 63 0.72 1.28 9.37
N VAL A 64 2.03 1.18 9.16
CA VAL A 64 2.68 1.48 7.87
C VAL A 64 3.01 0.17 7.17
N ASN A 65 2.78 0.12 5.85
CA ASN A 65 3.03 -1.03 4.99
C ASN A 65 3.46 -0.55 3.60
N LEU A 66 4.09 -1.44 2.82
CA LEU A 66 4.42 -1.14 1.42
C LEU A 66 3.15 -0.93 0.60
N ILE A 67 3.26 -0.16 -0.49
CA ILE A 67 2.13 0.24 -1.32
C ILE A 67 1.41 -1.00 -1.88
N GLY A 68 0.14 -1.20 -1.53
CA GLY A 68 -0.68 -2.29 -2.07
C GLY A 68 -1.67 -1.83 -3.11
N MET A 69 -2.97 -2.02 -2.84
CA MET A 69 -4.08 -1.73 -3.76
C MET A 69 -4.09 -0.26 -4.24
N ASN A 70 -3.57 0.66 -3.43
CA ASN A 70 -3.47 2.08 -3.78
C ASN A 70 -2.40 2.39 -4.85
N VAL A 71 -1.64 1.40 -5.32
CA VAL A 71 -0.64 1.60 -6.36
C VAL A 71 -1.22 2.21 -7.64
N THR A 72 -2.45 1.85 -8.02
CA THR A 72 -3.18 2.45 -9.17
C THR A 72 -3.39 3.94 -9.03
N LYS A 73 -3.51 4.45 -7.80
CA LYS A 73 -3.72 5.88 -7.52
C LYS A 73 -2.43 6.69 -7.58
N ILE A 74 -1.30 6.12 -7.14
CA ILE A 74 -0.08 6.88 -6.84
C ILE A 74 1.12 6.56 -7.72
N ILE A 75 1.13 5.45 -8.46
CA ILE A 75 2.33 4.99 -9.17
C ILE A 75 2.86 6.02 -10.18
N SER A 76 1.98 6.78 -10.84
CA SER A 76 2.38 7.84 -11.78
C SER A 76 3.15 8.99 -11.11
N GLN A 77 2.99 9.16 -9.80
CA GLN A 77 3.68 10.17 -9.00
C GLN A 77 5.05 9.70 -8.53
N LEU A 78 5.28 8.38 -8.50
CA LEU A 78 6.55 7.76 -8.12
C LEU A 78 7.60 7.76 -9.24
N LYS A 79 7.30 8.35 -10.40
CA LYS A 79 8.18 8.38 -11.58
C LYS A 79 9.59 8.90 -11.30
N LYS A 80 9.75 9.79 -10.32
CA LYS A 80 11.02 10.43 -9.96
C LYS A 80 11.68 9.83 -8.72
N SER A 81 11.08 8.80 -8.12
CA SER A 81 11.45 8.30 -6.80
C SER A 81 12.39 7.09 -6.84
N GLY A 82 13.00 6.79 -7.99
CA GLY A 82 13.81 5.60 -8.18
C GLY A 82 12.98 4.31 -8.18
N SER A 83 13.57 3.22 -7.69
CA SER A 83 12.90 1.92 -7.54
C SER A 83 12.28 1.81 -6.15
N ILE A 84 10.96 1.61 -6.08
CA ILE A 84 10.23 1.48 -4.81
C ILE A 84 9.55 0.11 -4.76
N TYR A 85 9.92 -0.73 -3.79
CA TYR A 85 9.20 -1.97 -3.55
C TYR A 85 7.73 -1.72 -3.20
N THR A 86 6.83 -2.45 -3.86
CA THR A 86 5.40 -2.47 -3.52
C THR A 86 5.08 -3.70 -2.67
N SER A 87 3.88 -3.77 -2.10
CA SER A 87 3.43 -4.97 -1.38
C SER A 87 2.87 -6.06 -2.32
N LEU A 88 2.75 -5.79 -3.62
CA LEU A 88 2.28 -6.80 -4.58
C LEU A 88 3.31 -7.92 -4.71
N ASN A 89 2.86 -9.16 -4.53
CA ASN A 89 3.73 -10.34 -4.51
C ASN A 89 3.01 -11.65 -4.88
N LYS A 90 3.81 -12.65 -5.25
CA LYS A 90 3.42 -14.05 -5.49
C LYS A 90 4.08 -15.03 -4.52
N LEU A 91 4.59 -14.56 -3.37
CA LEU A 91 5.36 -15.37 -2.41
C LEU A 91 4.67 -16.67 -1.99
N LEU A 92 3.34 -16.65 -1.80
CA LEU A 92 2.58 -17.82 -1.35
C LEU A 92 2.19 -18.78 -2.50
N ARG A 93 2.04 -18.28 -3.72
CA ARG A 93 1.76 -19.11 -4.91
C ARG A 93 2.46 -18.48 -6.11
N PRO A 94 3.74 -18.82 -6.34
CA PRO A 94 4.41 -18.48 -7.59
C PRO A 94 3.72 -19.25 -8.71
N ASP A 95 3.14 -18.52 -9.65
CA ASP A 95 2.59 -19.07 -10.89
C ASP A 95 3.24 -18.36 -12.08
N GLU A 96 2.69 -18.53 -13.28
CA GLU A 96 3.26 -17.99 -14.52
C GLU A 96 3.44 -16.45 -14.47
N GLY A 97 4.24 -15.91 -15.39
CA GLY A 97 4.47 -14.47 -15.61
C GLY A 97 3.22 -13.73 -16.12
N ASN A 98 2.11 -13.87 -15.42
CA ASN A 98 0.86 -13.17 -15.67
C ASN A 98 0.79 -11.90 -14.83
N ARG A 99 0.28 -10.82 -15.43
CA ARG A 99 -0.03 -9.53 -14.80
C ARG A 99 -1.15 -9.62 -13.76
N ALA A 100 -2.02 -10.62 -13.89
CA ALA A 100 -3.06 -10.95 -12.93
C ALA A 100 -2.55 -11.87 -11.80
N GLY A 101 -3.32 -11.94 -10.71
CA GLY A 101 -3.13 -12.93 -9.63
C GLY A 101 -2.12 -12.53 -8.54
N TRP A 102 -1.56 -11.32 -8.60
CA TRP A 102 -0.64 -10.82 -7.57
C TRP A 102 -1.42 -10.48 -6.29
N ARG A 103 -0.94 -10.96 -5.13
CA ARG A 103 -1.53 -10.69 -3.81
C ARG A 103 -0.90 -9.45 -3.19
N VAL A 104 -1.55 -8.87 -2.18
CA VAL A 104 -1.03 -7.72 -1.43
C VAL A 104 -0.55 -8.11 -0.04
N GLY A 105 0.56 -7.52 0.39
CA GLY A 105 1.07 -7.59 1.77
C GLY A 105 0.35 -6.64 2.75
N VAL A 106 -0.92 -6.29 2.50
CA VAL A 106 -1.67 -5.32 3.33
C VAL A 106 -2.53 -6.08 4.36
N PRO A 107 -2.37 -5.79 5.67
CA PRO A 107 -3.18 -6.45 6.71
C PRO A 107 -4.68 -6.29 6.49
N GLY A 108 -5.42 -7.39 6.57
CA GLY A 108 -6.88 -7.43 6.34
C GLY A 108 -7.29 -7.59 4.89
N GLN A 109 -6.35 -7.67 3.94
CA GLN A 109 -6.62 -7.72 2.49
C GLN A 109 -6.16 -9.05 1.86
N ALA A 110 -6.15 -10.15 2.62
CA ALA A 110 -5.64 -11.44 2.17
C ALA A 110 -6.36 -12.03 0.95
N ASN A 111 -7.62 -11.63 0.71
CA ASN A 111 -8.43 -12.08 -0.41
C ASN A 111 -8.24 -11.25 -1.69
N PHE A 112 -7.43 -10.19 -1.64
CA PHE A 112 -7.19 -9.35 -2.80
C PHE A 112 -6.18 -10.01 -3.75
N THR A 113 -6.51 -9.99 -5.04
CA THR A 113 -5.65 -10.38 -6.15
C THR A 113 -5.80 -9.38 -7.30
N THR A 114 -4.71 -9.04 -7.99
CA THR A 114 -4.77 -8.17 -9.17
C THR A 114 -5.59 -8.82 -10.28
N GLN A 115 -6.56 -8.08 -10.79
CA GLN A 115 -7.48 -8.56 -11.85
C GLN A 115 -8.11 -7.43 -12.68
N GLY A 116 -7.78 -6.15 -12.40
CA GLY A 116 -8.35 -4.99 -13.07
C GLY A 116 -7.27 -4.01 -13.51
N ASN A 117 -7.47 -2.72 -13.23
CA ASN A 117 -6.60 -1.62 -13.68
C ASN A 117 -5.13 -1.78 -13.22
N GLU A 118 -4.86 -2.57 -12.18
CA GLU A 118 -3.49 -2.91 -11.76
C GLU A 118 -2.70 -3.58 -12.90
N MET A 119 -3.37 -4.30 -13.80
CA MET A 119 -2.74 -4.99 -14.92
C MET A 119 -2.19 -4.03 -15.99
N ASP A 120 -2.71 -2.81 -16.06
CA ASP A 120 -2.22 -1.78 -17.00
C ASP A 120 -1.00 -1.02 -16.47
N LEU A 121 -0.67 -1.24 -15.19
CA LEU A 121 0.48 -0.60 -14.53
C LEU A 121 1.80 -1.28 -14.86
N TRP A 122 1.77 -2.51 -15.36
CA TRP A 122 2.98 -3.23 -15.76
C TRP A 122 3.70 -2.52 -16.91
N TYR A 123 5.03 -2.62 -16.92
CA TYR A 123 5.81 -2.31 -18.10
C TYR A 123 5.57 -3.38 -19.19
N ASP A 124 5.80 -3.04 -20.47
CA ASP A 124 5.26 -3.78 -21.62
C ASP A 124 5.62 -5.27 -21.63
N ASN A 125 6.82 -5.65 -21.17
CA ASN A 125 7.28 -7.04 -21.15
C ASN A 125 7.25 -7.69 -19.76
N GLN A 126 6.56 -7.08 -18.80
CA GLN A 126 6.52 -7.53 -17.41
C GLN A 126 5.12 -8.08 -17.04
N PRO A 127 5.03 -9.00 -16.07
CA PRO A 127 6.16 -9.69 -15.43
C PRO A 127 6.84 -10.71 -16.36
N GLU A 128 8.15 -10.91 -16.22
CA GLU A 128 8.97 -11.70 -17.15
C GLU A 128 9.56 -13.00 -16.57
N ASP A 129 9.82 -13.10 -15.26
CA ASP A 129 10.44 -14.26 -14.64
C ASP A 129 9.61 -14.80 -13.46
N LYS A 130 9.19 -16.06 -13.54
CA LYS A 130 8.45 -16.74 -12.46
C LYS A 130 9.18 -16.83 -11.12
N ARG A 131 10.51 -16.58 -11.09
CA ARG A 131 11.34 -16.52 -9.88
C ARG A 131 11.27 -15.15 -9.22
N GLU A 132 10.86 -14.13 -9.95
CA GLU A 132 10.66 -12.77 -9.48
C GLU A 132 9.25 -12.64 -8.91
N VAL A 133 9.17 -12.78 -7.59
CA VAL A 133 7.91 -13.01 -6.87
C VAL A 133 7.45 -11.80 -6.07
N VAL A 134 8.12 -10.66 -6.22
CA VAL A 134 7.73 -9.37 -5.63
C VAL A 134 7.79 -8.30 -6.71
N THR A 135 7.33 -7.10 -6.40
CA THR A 135 7.25 -6.02 -7.39
C THR A 135 7.93 -4.75 -6.91
N ALA A 136 8.47 -4.01 -7.88
CA ALA A 136 8.91 -2.64 -7.68
C ALA A 136 8.19 -1.70 -8.66
N ALA A 137 7.89 -0.50 -8.17
CA ALA A 137 7.50 0.63 -9.00
C ALA A 137 8.78 1.34 -9.47
N ILE A 138 9.01 1.35 -10.78
CA ILE A 138 10.16 1.98 -11.43
C ILE A 138 9.62 2.86 -12.54
N GLU A 139 9.99 4.15 -12.54
CA GLU A 139 9.54 5.14 -13.54
C GLU A 139 8.00 5.16 -13.75
N GLY A 140 7.25 4.88 -12.69
CA GLY A 140 5.79 4.87 -12.71
C GLY A 140 5.15 3.64 -13.36
N LYS A 141 5.90 2.54 -13.48
CA LYS A 141 5.44 1.23 -13.97
C LYS A 141 5.85 0.12 -13.01
N LEU A 142 5.11 -0.98 -13.04
CA LEU A 142 5.40 -2.18 -12.26
C LEU A 142 6.37 -3.10 -13.01
N TYR A 143 7.32 -3.62 -12.25
CA TYR A 143 8.27 -4.64 -12.64
C TYR A 143 8.23 -5.79 -11.63
N ASP A 144 8.38 -7.01 -12.08
CA ASP A 144 8.75 -8.11 -11.20
C ASP A 144 10.23 -8.00 -10.88
N VAL A 145 10.58 -8.34 -9.64
CA VAL A 145 11.95 -8.31 -9.16
C VAL A 145 12.20 -9.47 -8.19
N PRO A 146 13.46 -9.86 -7.96
CA PRO A 146 13.80 -10.79 -6.90
C PRO A 146 13.54 -10.20 -5.51
N ILE A 147 13.47 -11.08 -4.51
CA ILE A 147 13.26 -10.73 -3.09
C ILE A 147 14.44 -9.93 -2.54
#